data_AF-A0A9Y2D7N0-F1
#
_entry.id   AF-A0A9Y2D7N0-F1
#
_cell.length_a   1.000
_cell.length_b   1.000
_cell.length_c   1.000
_cell.angle_alpha   90.00
_cell.angle_beta   90.00
_cell.angle_gamma   90.00
#
_symmetry.space_group_name_H-M   'P 1'
#
loop_
_entity.id
_entity.type
_entity.pdbx_description
1 polymer ?
#
loop_
_entity_poly.entity_id
_entity_poly.type
_entity_poly.pdbx_seq_one_letter_code
_entity_poly.pdbx_strand_id
1 'polypeptide(L)' 'MKDNPLNRLRVRRGSELPWAKLDERKVAEINAIVDRRNELRRELSELTNAKIAARYGVHQRTIDRVTTGENWGHVPCHT' A
#
# COMPACT_ATOMS: atom_id res chain seq x y z
N MET A 1 -26.63 2.25 17.05
CA MET A 1 -25.67 2.14 18.17
C MET A 1 -24.62 3.23 18.00
N LYS A 2 -24.50 4.15 18.96
CA LYS A 2 -23.49 5.22 18.92
C LYS A 2 -22.14 4.62 19.32
N ASP A 3 -21.12 4.85 18.50
CA ASP A 3 -19.76 4.34 18.73
C ASP A 3 -19.15 5.13 19.89
N ASN A 4 -19.22 4.57 21.11
CA ASN A 4 -18.68 5.20 22.31
C ASN A 4 -17.19 4.83 22.45
N PRO A 5 -16.26 5.80 22.42
CA PRO A 5 -14.82 5.54 22.49
C PRO A 5 -14.38 4.78 23.76
N LEU A 6 -15.12 4.91 24.88
CA LEU A 6 -14.85 4.20 26.14
C LEU A 6 -15.23 2.71 26.09
N ASN A 7 -16.04 2.29 25.12
CA ASN A 7 -16.45 0.90 24.96
C ASN A 7 -15.32 0.04 24.35
N ARG A 8 -14.37 0.68 23.64
CA ARG A 8 -13.19 0.03 23.03
C ARG A 8 -12.19 -0.49 24.07
N LEU A 9 -12.14 0.13 25.24
CA LEU A 9 -11.27 -0.28 26.36
C LEU A 9 -11.89 -1.36 27.26
N ARG A 10 -13.21 -1.53 27.20
CA ARG A 10 -13.98 -2.38 28.11
C ARG A 10 -14.49 -3.69 27.50
N VAL A 11 -14.78 -3.70 26.20
CA VAL A 11 -15.27 -4.91 25.51
C VAL A 11 -14.08 -5.61 24.89
N ARG A 12 -13.51 -6.56 25.62
CA ARG A 12 -12.58 -7.52 25.06
C ARG A 12 -13.35 -8.35 24.01
N ARG A 13 -13.14 -8.04 22.74
CA ARG A 13 -13.65 -8.80 21.59
C ARG A 13 -12.55 -9.75 21.15
N GLY A 14 -12.91 -10.92 20.66
CA GLY A 14 -11.92 -11.87 20.17
C GLY A 14 -12.16 -13.25 20.72
N SER A 15 -11.10 -13.88 21.25
CA SER A 15 -11.18 -15.20 21.86
C SER A 15 -12.12 -15.27 23.09
N GLU A 16 -12.45 -14.13 23.70
CA GLU A 16 -13.43 -14.04 24.79
C GLU A 16 -14.90 -14.11 24.32
N LEU A 17 -15.17 -14.13 23.01
CA LEU A 17 -16.50 -14.31 22.43
C LEU A 17 -16.50 -15.57 21.54
N PRO A 18 -17.19 -16.67 21.92
CA PRO A 18 -17.17 -17.93 21.17
C PRO A 18 -17.64 -17.83 19.71
N TRP A 19 -18.46 -16.83 19.39
CA TRP A 19 -18.98 -16.57 18.05
C TRP A 19 -18.14 -15.55 17.25
N ALA A 20 -17.07 -14.99 17.83
CA ALA A 20 -16.22 -14.06 17.12
C ALA A 20 -15.35 -14.81 16.10
N LYS A 21 -15.34 -14.31 14.85
CA LYS A 21 -14.54 -14.89 13.76
C LYS A 21 -13.05 -14.50 13.82
N LEU A 22 -12.77 -13.41 14.53
CA LEU A 22 -11.43 -12.86 14.70
C LEU A 22 -11.02 -13.04 16.15
N ASP A 23 -9.81 -13.55 16.34
CA ASP A 23 -9.09 -13.58 17.60
C ASP A 23 -7.96 -12.54 17.55
N GLU A 24 -7.30 -12.33 18.68
CA GLU A 24 -6.26 -11.32 18.84
C GLU A 24 -5.08 -11.57 17.89
N ARG A 25 -4.74 -12.83 17.64
CA ARG A 25 -3.67 -13.22 16.73
C ARG A 25 -4.00 -12.82 15.29
N LYS A 26 -5.21 -13.12 14.82
CA LYS A 26 -5.67 -12.71 13.48
C LYS A 26 -5.72 -11.18 13.35
N VAL A 27 -6.15 -10.47 14.39
CA VAL A 27 -6.15 -9.00 14.37
C VAL A 27 -4.73 -8.46 14.28
N ALA A 28 -3.78 -9.02 15.03
CA ALA A 28 -2.37 -8.64 14.94
C ALA A 28 -1.79 -8.90 13.53
N GLU A 29 -2.12 -10.03 12.93
CA GLU A 29 -1.72 -10.37 11.56
C GLU A 29 -2.31 -9.38 10.53
N ILE A 30 -3.61 -9.08 10.63
CA ILE A 30 -4.27 -8.09 9.77
C ILE A 30 -3.60 -6.72 9.88
N ASN A 31 -3.28 -6.28 11.11
CA ASN A 31 -2.60 -5.00 11.32
C ASN A 31 -1.20 -5.00 10.67
N ALA A 32 -0.42 -6.07 10.85
CA ALA A 32 0.89 -6.20 10.21
C ALA A 32 0.80 -6.13 8.67
N ILE A 33 -0.20 -6.78 8.06
CA ILE A 33 -0.46 -6.70 6.62
C ILE A 33 -0.83 -5.28 6.19
N VAL A 34 -1.69 -4.60 6.97
CA VAL A 34 -2.10 -3.22 6.69
C VAL A 34 -0.92 -2.26 6.78
N ASP A 35 -0.06 -2.42 7.78
CA ASP A 35 1.14 -1.62 7.96
C ASP A 35 2.10 -1.82 6.79
N ARG A 36 2.37 -3.08 6.41
CA ARG A 36 3.18 -3.39 5.24
C ARG A 36 2.61 -2.79 3.95
N ARG A 37 1.30 -2.89 3.75
CA ARG A 37 0.62 -2.28 2.60
C ARG A 37 0.79 -0.75 2.59
N ASN A 38 0.72 -0.11 3.75
CA ASN A 38 0.86 1.34 3.86
C ASN A 38 2.30 1.80 3.61
N GLU A 39 3.28 1.03 4.08
CA GLU A 39 4.70 1.23 3.77
C GLU A 39 4.96 1.16 2.26
N LEU A 40 4.53 0.08 1.60
CA LEU A 40 4.65 -0.07 0.15
C LEU A 40 3.97 1.06 -0.62
N ARG A 41 2.80 1.52 -0.17
CA ARG A 41 2.12 2.68 -0.79
C ARG A 41 2.94 3.96 -0.69
N ARG A 42 3.60 4.19 0.45
CA ARG A 42 4.48 5.36 0.62
C ARG A 42 5.68 5.25 -0.30
N GLU A 43 6.34 4.11 -0.36
CA GLU A 43 7.45 3.86 -1.28
C GLU A 43 7.05 4.06 -2.74
N LEU A 44 5.92 3.47 -3.17
CA LEU A 44 5.42 3.61 -4.54
C LEU A 44 5.04 5.05 -4.90
N SER A 45 4.60 5.85 -3.92
CA SER A 45 4.31 7.28 -4.15
C SER A 45 5.57 8.11 -4.45
N GLU A 46 6.75 7.60 -4.12
CA GLU A 46 8.04 8.18 -4.48
C GLU A 46 8.53 7.76 -5.88
N LEU A 47 7.91 6.74 -6.48
CA LEU A 47 8.33 6.15 -7.77
C LEU A 47 7.43 6.57 -8.95
N THR A 48 6.81 7.75 -8.87
CA THR A 48 5.98 8.27 -9.96
C THR A 48 6.83 8.68 -11.17
N ASN A 49 6.26 8.61 -12.38
CA ASN A 49 6.94 9.05 -13.60
C ASN A 49 7.44 10.50 -13.52
N ALA A 50 6.73 11.38 -12.81
CA ALA A 50 7.17 12.76 -12.56
C ALA A 50 8.45 12.83 -11.70
N LYS A 51 8.55 12.02 -10.64
CA LYS A 51 9.76 11.95 -9.80
C LYS A 51 10.92 11.30 -10.53
N ILE A 52 10.65 10.26 -11.32
CA ILE A 52 11.65 9.64 -12.19
C ILE A 52 12.16 10.68 -13.20
N ALA A 53 11.27 11.41 -13.86
CA ALA A 53 11.62 12.46 -14.82
C ALA A 53 12.51 13.55 -14.19
N ALA A 54 12.16 14.02 -12.99
CA ALA A 54 12.97 14.98 -12.23
C ALA A 54 14.38 14.42 -11.91
N ARG A 55 14.49 13.15 -11.50
CA ARG A 55 15.77 12.50 -11.18
C ARG A 55 16.71 12.43 -12.40
N TYR A 56 16.15 12.24 -13.59
CA TYR A 56 16.93 12.14 -14.83
C TYR A 56 17.02 13.45 -15.61
N GLY A 57 16.42 14.55 -15.12
CA GLY A 57 16.43 15.84 -15.80
C GLY A 57 15.69 15.85 -17.14
N VAL A 58 14.67 15.00 -17.29
CA VAL A 58 13.88 14.88 -18.53
C VAL A 58 12.42 15.27 -18.30
N HIS A 59 11.67 15.47 -19.38
CA HIS A 59 10.22 15.68 -19.30
C HIS A 59 9.48 14.38 -19.00
N GLN A 60 8.36 14.45 -18.25
CA GLN A 60 7.55 13.28 -17.88
C GLN A 60 7.14 12.42 -19.09
N ARG A 61 6.73 13.08 -20.19
CA ARG A 61 6.39 12.43 -21.47
C ARG A 61 7.51 11.52 -22.02
N THR A 62 8.77 11.83 -21.74
CA THR A 62 9.90 10.99 -22.14
C THR A 62 9.89 9.68 -21.36
N ILE A 63 9.66 9.74 -20.04
CA ILE A 63 9.53 8.54 -19.20
C ILE A 63 8.32 7.71 -19.63
N ASP A 64 7.17 8.34 -19.91
CA ASP A 64 5.97 7.63 -20.37
C ASP A 64 6.30 6.80 -21.64
N ARG A 65 6.93 7.43 -22.64
CA ARG A 65 7.35 6.75 -23.89
C ARG A 65 8.39 5.66 -23.71
N VAL A 66 9.26 5.79 -22.70
CA VAL A 66 10.21 4.73 -22.32
C VAL A 66 9.43 3.55 -21.75
N THR A 67 8.51 3.81 -20.80
CA THR A 67 7.75 2.76 -20.12
C THR A 67 6.73 2.06 -21.01
N THR A 68 6.16 2.74 -22.01
CA THR A 68 5.24 2.14 -22.99
C THR A 68 5.95 1.45 -24.16
N GLY A 69 7.26 1.63 -24.29
CA GLY A 69 8.04 1.06 -25.39
C GLY A 69 7.92 1.81 -26.72
N GLU A 70 7.23 2.95 -26.78
CA GLU A 70 7.02 3.71 -28.03
C GLU A 70 8.33 4.22 -28.66
N ASN A 71 9.34 4.55 -27.86
CA ASN A 71 10.58 5.19 -28.35
C ASN A 71 11.83 4.32 -28.15
N TRP A 72 11.78 3.37 -27.22
CA TRP A 72 12.91 2.52 -26.84
C TRP A 72 12.62 1.03 -27.08
N GLY A 73 11.86 0.71 -28.13
CA GLY A 73 11.47 -0.68 -28.45
C GLY A 73 12.63 -1.64 -28.76
N HIS A 74 13.84 -1.13 -29.00
CA HIS A 74 15.04 -1.96 -29.12
C HIS A 74 15.62 -2.38 -27.76
N VAL A 75 15.21 -1.72 -26.66
CA VAL A 75 15.59 -2.09 -25.31
C VAL A 75 14.54 -3.07 -24.79
N PRO A 76 14.92 -4.28 -24.34
CA PRO A 76 13.97 -5.24 -23.82
C PRO A 76 13.29 -4.67 -22.57
N CYS A 77 11.97 -4.54 -22.61
CA CYS A 77 11.16 -4.28 -21.43
C CYS A 77 10.93 -5.62 -20.70
N HIS A 78 11.39 -5.71 -19.45
CA HIS A 78 11.01 -6.81 -18.57
C HIS A 78 9.59 -6.51 -18.06
N THR A 79 8.60 -7.16 -18.67
CA THR A 79 7.19 -7.07 -18.27
C THR A 79 6.83 -8.23 -17.36
#